data_AF-A0A7X3SKQ4-F1
#
_entry.id   AF-A0A7X3SKQ4-F1
#
_cell.length_a   1.000
_cell.length_b   1.000
_cell.length_c   1.000
_cell.angle_alpha   90.00
_cell.angle_beta   90.00
_cell.angle_gamma   90.00
#
_symmetry.space_group_name_H-M   'P 1'
#
loop_
_entity.id
_entity.type
_entity.pdbx_description
1 polymer ?
#
loop_
_entity_poly.entity_id
_entity_poly.type
_entity_poly.pdbx_seq_one_letter_code
_entity_poly.pdbx_strand_id
1 'polypeptide(L)'
;MTEIHSIHRNTVDSRHLISLKEDRPNKSQKETGKLRIQCLDGFCVFLPDKDGKEMKWRTKKARELFAYLFHLQGNSVSREVLIELLWPESGMKSAIALFHTTLYSIRQSFVPEGLDELISYENKKYSLNMQLVASDLTQLNAYMKDLSACENNPEQIIKLYTGSYMGNSGYLWSYGMAKELENQYLTILRSGAAKRTAQNRHEAAVVFFQRILEADPYNEDIVRQLIISLYKSGKQAEAKQQYDRIQKLYQEDLELDFTSSFQEIVAHV
;
A
#
# COMPACT_ATOMS: atom_id res chain seq x y z
N MET A 1 -73.00 14.12 33.74
CA MET A 1 -73.66 14.37 35.04
C MET A 1 -73.07 13.32 35.97
N THR A 2 -72.19 13.64 36.91
CA THR A 2 -72.41 14.51 38.07
C THR A 2 -71.05 15.05 38.55
N GLU A 3 -70.98 16.34 38.92
CA GLU A 3 -69.91 16.92 39.75
C GLU A 3 -69.77 16.14 41.07
N ILE A 4 -68.61 16.17 41.76
CA ILE A 4 -68.50 16.74 43.12
C ILE A 4 -67.05 17.22 43.35
N HIS A 5 -66.99 18.45 43.85
CA HIS A 5 -65.86 19.18 44.41
C HIS A 5 -65.09 18.44 45.53
N SER A 6 -63.82 18.79 45.75
CA SER A 6 -63.39 19.35 47.04
C SER A 6 -61.94 19.84 46.99
N ILE A 7 -61.81 21.14 47.23
CA ILE A 7 -60.57 21.89 47.46
C ILE A 7 -60.53 22.22 48.95
N HIS A 8 -59.41 21.98 49.62
CA HIS A 8 -58.88 22.75 50.77
C HIS A 8 -57.66 22.00 51.34
N ARG A 9 -56.51 22.57 51.74
CA ARG A 9 -55.89 23.91 51.92
C ARG A 9 -54.38 23.62 51.84
N ASN A 10 -53.57 24.26 51.02
CA ASN A 10 -53.03 25.63 51.10
C ASN A 10 -52.28 25.96 52.41
N THR A 11 -50.95 25.98 52.36
CA THR A 11 -50.04 26.98 52.96
C THR A 11 -48.67 26.80 52.26
N VAL A 12 -48.36 27.60 51.23
CA VAL A 12 -47.75 28.95 51.29
C VAL A 12 -46.26 28.84 51.65
N ASP A 13 -45.37 28.87 50.64
CA ASP A 13 -44.71 30.08 50.06
C ASP A 13 -43.31 30.20 50.72
N SER A 14 -42.17 30.46 50.08
CA SER A 14 -41.94 31.44 49.03
C SER A 14 -40.47 31.39 48.54
N ARG A 15 -40.30 31.78 47.26
CA ARG A 15 -39.12 32.38 46.56
C ARG A 15 -38.07 31.41 45.97
N HIS A 16 -38.10 31.13 44.65
CA HIS A 16 -37.67 31.93 43.47
C HIS A 16 -36.15 32.18 43.35
N LEU A 17 -35.50 31.60 42.31
CA LEU A 17 -34.85 32.31 41.18
C LEU A 17 -33.94 31.37 40.33
N ILE A 18 -34.41 31.06 39.12
CA ILE A 18 -33.75 31.05 37.79
C ILE A 18 -32.21 30.84 37.74
N SER A 19 -31.75 29.82 36.99
CA SER A 19 -30.93 29.98 35.75
C SER A 19 -29.90 28.86 35.51
N LEU A 20 -30.04 28.22 34.35
CA LEU A 20 -28.99 27.76 33.42
C LEU A 20 -27.76 27.03 34.00
N LYS A 21 -27.73 25.71 33.79
CA LYS A 21 -26.48 25.04 33.40
C LYS A 21 -26.75 24.11 32.23
N GLU A 22 -26.22 24.51 31.08
CA GLU A 22 -26.09 23.73 29.87
C GLU A 22 -25.39 22.40 30.19
N ASP A 23 -26.08 21.29 29.94
CA ASP A 23 -25.44 19.99 29.83
C ASP A 23 -24.59 19.99 28.56
N ARG A 24 -23.27 19.99 28.76
CA ARG A 24 -22.29 19.81 27.67
C ARG A 24 -22.60 18.49 26.97
N PRO A 25 -22.62 18.46 25.63
CA PRO A 25 -22.80 17.19 24.93
C PRO A 25 -21.62 16.28 25.28
N ASN A 26 -22.01 15.11 25.80
CA ASN A 26 -21.17 13.96 26.06
C ASN A 26 -20.25 13.74 24.84
N LYS A 27 -18.93 13.82 25.03
CA LYS A 27 -17.96 13.50 23.98
C LYS A 27 -18.17 12.03 23.61
N SER A 28 -18.92 11.79 22.53
CA SER A 28 -18.97 10.50 21.86
C SER A 28 -17.53 10.09 21.59
N GLN A 29 -17.09 9.00 22.22
CA GLN A 29 -15.87 8.30 21.83
C GLN A 29 -16.03 7.98 20.34
N LYS A 30 -15.38 8.76 19.47
CA LYS A 30 -15.21 8.37 18.08
C LYS A 30 -14.50 7.03 18.14
N GLU A 31 -15.09 5.98 17.57
CA GLU A 31 -14.32 4.81 17.18
C GLU A 31 -13.17 5.34 16.31
N THR A 32 -11.96 5.32 16.84
CA THR A 32 -10.78 5.80 16.12
C THR A 32 -10.56 4.87 14.94
N GLY A 33 -10.91 5.33 13.74
CA GLY A 33 -10.68 4.58 12.51
C GLY A 33 -9.20 4.28 12.32
N LYS A 34 -8.89 3.22 11.58
CA LYS A 34 -7.49 2.88 11.26
C LYS A 34 -6.92 3.87 10.26
N LEU A 35 -5.66 4.24 10.46
CA LEU A 35 -4.85 4.92 9.46
C LEU A 35 -4.67 4.01 8.24
N ARG A 36 -4.97 4.49 7.04
CA ARG A 36 -4.73 3.72 5.82
C ARG A 36 -3.41 4.13 5.17
N ILE A 37 -2.57 3.16 4.86
CA ILE A 37 -1.28 3.36 4.17
C ILE A 37 -1.33 2.66 2.82
N GLN A 38 -0.92 3.35 1.77
CA GLN A 38 -0.59 2.76 0.49
C GLN A 38 0.92 2.83 0.29
N CYS A 39 1.56 1.69 0.10
CA CYS A 39 3.01 1.58 -0.02
C CYS A 39 3.46 0.83 -1.29
N LEU A 40 2.53 0.43 -2.16
CA LEU A 40 2.82 -0.14 -3.47
C LEU A 40 2.68 0.98 -4.52
N ASP A 41 3.68 1.14 -5.39
CA ASP A 41 3.87 2.25 -6.35
C ASP A 41 4.25 3.63 -5.74
N GLY A 42 4.10 3.78 -4.42
CA GLY A 42 4.30 5.05 -3.74
C GLY A 42 4.35 4.89 -2.22
N PHE A 43 4.28 6.01 -1.49
CA PHE A 43 4.04 5.99 -0.05
C PHE A 43 3.04 7.06 0.38
N CYS A 44 1.77 6.72 0.43
CA CYS A 44 0.68 7.64 0.75
C CYS A 44 0.01 7.24 2.06
N VAL A 45 -0.36 8.25 2.85
CA VAL A 45 -1.00 8.05 4.15
C VAL A 45 -2.33 8.78 4.17
N PHE A 46 -3.38 8.11 4.61
CA PHE A 46 -4.75 8.61 4.61
C PHE A 46 -5.29 8.54 6.03
N LEU A 47 -5.67 9.70 6.55
CA LEU A 47 -6.27 9.82 7.87
C LEU A 47 -7.71 9.27 7.86
N PRO A 48 -8.20 8.76 8.99
CA PRO A 48 -9.60 8.37 9.15
C PRO A 48 -10.54 9.54 8.81
N ASP A 49 -11.72 9.25 8.26
CA ASP A 49 -12.80 10.22 8.02
C ASP A 49 -12.44 11.48 7.18
N LYS A 50 -11.39 11.43 6.34
CA LYS A 50 -11.00 12.54 5.43
C LYS A 50 -11.30 12.29 3.95
N ASP A 51 -12.36 11.54 3.64
CA ASP A 51 -12.81 11.24 2.27
C ASP A 51 -11.70 10.71 1.33
N GLY A 52 -10.74 9.96 1.89
CA GLY A 52 -9.62 9.41 1.13
C GLY A 52 -8.59 10.43 0.65
N LYS A 53 -8.56 11.65 1.20
CA LYS A 53 -7.52 12.64 0.90
C LYS A 53 -6.19 12.27 1.55
N GLU A 54 -5.12 12.32 0.76
CA GLU A 54 -3.76 12.09 1.25
C GLU A 54 -3.36 13.15 2.28
N MET A 55 -2.76 12.69 3.38
CA MET A 55 -2.13 13.52 4.39
C MET A 55 -0.91 14.25 3.81
N LYS A 56 -0.84 15.57 4.04
CA LYS A 56 0.32 16.37 3.66
C LYS A 56 1.38 16.34 4.75
N TRP A 57 2.59 15.91 4.39
CA TRP A 57 3.75 15.94 5.26
C TRP A 57 4.38 17.34 5.29
N ARG A 58 4.78 17.81 6.48
CA ARG A 58 5.48 19.10 6.61
C ARG A 58 6.84 19.11 5.89
N THR A 59 7.53 17.97 5.89
CA THR A 59 8.85 17.81 5.24
C THR A 59 8.98 16.41 4.62
N LYS A 60 9.88 16.27 3.63
CA LYS A 60 10.24 14.96 3.07
C LYS A 60 10.79 14.01 4.14
N LYS A 61 11.59 14.52 5.09
CA LYS A 61 12.15 13.73 6.19
C LYS A 61 11.09 13.24 7.19
N ALA A 62 10.01 14.00 7.39
CA ALA A 62 8.88 13.52 8.20
C ALA A 62 8.18 12.32 7.53
N ARG A 63 7.94 12.41 6.21
CA ARG A 63 7.39 11.30 5.41
C ARG A 63 8.30 10.08 5.45
N GLU A 64 9.60 10.26 5.23
CA GLU A 64 10.59 9.18 5.20
C GLU A 64 10.75 8.50 6.57
N LEU A 65 10.82 9.28 7.67
CA LEU A 65 10.87 8.71 9.02
C LEU A 65 9.64 7.85 9.32
N PHE A 66 8.44 8.33 8.97
CA PHE A 66 7.22 7.57 9.16
C PHE A 66 7.17 6.33 8.26
N ALA A 67 7.59 6.45 7.00
CA ALA A 67 7.70 5.32 6.07
C ALA A 67 8.64 4.24 6.60
N TYR A 68 9.76 4.62 7.20
CA TYR A 68 10.69 3.68 7.79
C TYR A 68 10.13 2.99 9.05
N LEU A 69 9.44 3.73 9.92
CA LEU A 69 8.75 3.11 11.07
C LEU A 69 7.67 2.11 10.60
N PHE A 70 6.94 2.44 9.53
CA PHE A 70 6.02 1.49 8.90
C PHE A 70 6.76 0.29 8.31
N HIS A 71 7.88 0.49 7.63
CA HIS A 71 8.70 -0.58 7.05
C HIS A 71 9.13 -1.63 8.09
N LEU A 72 9.34 -1.23 9.34
CA LEU A 72 9.67 -2.14 10.44
C LEU A 72 8.48 -3.01 10.91
N GLN A 73 7.26 -2.76 10.44
CA GLN A 73 6.06 -3.57 10.70
C GLN A 73 5.82 -3.83 12.20
N GLY A 74 6.03 -2.81 13.04
CA GLY A 74 5.85 -2.88 14.50
C GLY A 74 7.12 -3.23 15.28
N ASN A 75 8.20 -3.64 14.62
CA ASN A 75 9.49 -3.82 15.29
C ASN A 75 10.04 -2.48 15.80
N SER A 76 10.68 -2.52 16.97
CA SER A 76 11.22 -1.33 17.63
C SER A 76 12.62 -0.99 17.13
N VAL A 77 12.92 0.30 16.95
CA VAL A 77 14.22 0.82 16.49
C VAL A 77 14.74 1.92 17.41
N SER A 78 16.06 1.95 17.65
CA SER A 78 16.66 2.99 18.49
C SER A 78 16.69 4.34 17.77
N ARG A 79 16.77 5.42 18.55
CA ARG A 79 16.97 6.76 18.01
C ARG A 79 18.24 6.85 17.17
N GLU A 80 19.30 6.20 17.63
CA GLU A 80 20.63 6.25 17.01
C GLU A 80 20.57 5.70 15.57
N VAL A 81 19.89 4.57 15.36
CA VAL A 81 19.68 3.99 14.02
C VAL A 81 18.83 4.91 13.14
N LEU A 82 17.76 5.51 13.68
CA LEU A 82 16.92 6.45 12.94
C LEU A 82 17.71 7.70 12.50
N ILE A 83 18.60 8.18 13.36
CA ILE A 83 19.46 9.33 13.07
C ILE A 83 20.45 9.00 11.96
N GLU A 84 21.16 7.88 12.10
CA GLU A 84 22.16 7.43 11.12
C GLU A 84 21.54 7.21 9.75
N LEU A 85 20.33 6.61 9.70
CA LEU A 85 19.61 6.37 8.46
C LEU A 85 19.17 7.66 7.76
N LEU A 86 18.60 8.61 8.50
CA LEU A 86 17.90 9.76 7.90
C LEU A 86 18.78 11.00 7.76
N TRP A 87 19.78 11.16 8.61
CA TRP A 87 20.68 12.31 8.62
C TRP A 87 22.16 11.89 8.75
N PRO A 88 22.67 11.02 7.84
CA PRO A 88 24.04 10.51 7.93
C PRO A 88 25.09 11.62 7.88
N GLU A 89 24.83 12.69 7.13
CA GLU A 89 25.75 13.82 6.92
C GLU A 89 25.70 14.88 8.03
N SER A 90 24.82 14.73 9.02
CA SER A 90 24.64 15.73 10.08
C SER A 90 25.53 15.46 11.28
N GLY A 91 26.15 16.50 11.84
CA GLY A 91 26.85 16.38 13.12
C GLY A 91 25.90 15.90 14.23
N MET A 92 26.40 15.08 15.16
CA MET A 92 25.58 14.36 16.14
C MET A 92 24.56 15.26 16.90
N LYS A 93 24.97 16.45 17.34
CA LYS A 93 24.08 17.38 18.05
C LYS A 93 22.94 17.93 17.18
N SER A 94 23.21 18.28 15.93
CA SER A 94 22.18 18.79 15.02
C SER A 94 21.23 17.68 14.58
N ALA A 95 21.74 16.47 14.36
CA ALA A 95 20.93 15.32 13.97
C ALA A 95 19.90 14.93 15.03
N ILE A 96 20.28 14.97 16.32
CA ILE A 96 19.35 14.74 17.45
C ILE A 96 18.22 15.78 17.47
N ALA A 97 18.56 17.07 17.30
CA ALA A 97 17.56 18.13 17.28
C ALA A 97 16.59 18.00 16.08
N LEU A 98 17.13 17.67 14.90
CA LEU A 98 16.34 17.41 13.69
C LEU A 98 15.41 16.21 13.88
N PHE A 99 15.89 15.13 14.48
CA PHE A 99 15.08 13.96 14.81
C PHE A 99 13.88 14.33 15.69
N HIS A 100 14.13 15.00 16.83
CA HIS A 100 13.05 15.34 17.76
C HIS A 100 12.04 16.32 17.15
N THR A 101 12.52 17.31 16.39
CA THR A 101 11.64 18.27 15.69
C THR A 101 10.78 17.58 14.63
N THR A 102 11.38 16.65 13.88
CA THR A 102 10.68 15.86 12.85
C THR A 102 9.64 14.95 13.50
N LEU A 103 10.01 14.19 14.52
CA LEU A 103 9.09 13.29 15.24
C LEU A 103 7.94 14.06 15.88
N TYR A 104 8.20 15.23 16.47
CA TYR A 104 7.15 16.08 17.01
C TYR A 104 6.17 16.52 15.92
N SER A 105 6.66 16.97 14.76
CA SER A 105 5.80 17.35 13.63
C SER A 105 4.95 16.18 13.12
N ILE A 106 5.48 14.96 13.13
CA ILE A 106 4.72 13.76 12.77
C ILE A 106 3.59 13.54 13.77
N ARG A 107 3.90 13.50 15.07
CA ARG A 107 2.91 13.29 16.13
C ARG A 107 1.79 14.33 16.08
N GLN A 108 2.12 15.60 15.93
CA GLN A 108 1.12 16.68 15.83
C GLN A 108 0.15 16.52 14.65
N SER A 109 0.53 15.77 13.61
CA SER A 109 -0.38 15.49 12.49
C SER A 109 -1.43 14.43 12.81
N PHE A 110 -1.23 13.64 13.86
CA PHE A 110 -2.09 12.52 14.27
C PHE A 110 -2.92 12.79 15.52
N VAL A 111 -2.50 13.74 16.37
CA VAL A 111 -3.25 14.19 17.56
C VAL A 111 -4.72 14.57 17.24
N PRO A 112 -5.02 15.35 16.16
CA PRO A 112 -6.40 15.74 15.87
C PRO A 112 -7.32 14.55 15.51
N GLU A 113 -6.73 13.44 15.12
CA GLU A 113 -7.44 12.22 14.72
C GLU A 113 -7.51 11.18 15.85
N GLY A 114 -7.06 11.53 17.07
CA GLY A 114 -7.05 10.63 18.23
C GLY A 114 -6.05 9.49 18.10
N LEU A 115 -5.02 9.65 17.29
CA LEU A 115 -3.98 8.64 17.00
C LEU A 115 -2.68 8.95 17.76
N ASP A 116 -2.79 9.41 19.02
CA ASP A 116 -1.66 9.81 19.87
C ASP A 116 -0.68 8.65 20.14
N GLU A 117 -1.21 7.43 20.20
CA GLU A 117 -0.45 6.19 20.46
C GLU A 117 0.08 5.52 19.18
N LEU A 118 -0.03 6.17 18.03
CA LEU A 118 0.43 5.58 16.76
C LEU A 118 1.94 5.31 16.74
N ILE A 119 2.73 6.19 17.37
CA ILE A 119 4.19 6.01 17.52
C ILE A 119 4.56 5.87 18.99
N SER A 120 4.74 4.62 19.40
CA SER A 120 5.14 4.25 20.76
C SER A 120 6.62 4.52 20.99
N TYR A 121 6.96 4.78 22.25
CA TYR A 121 8.34 4.90 22.71
C TYR A 121 8.53 4.11 24.00
N GLU A 122 9.22 2.99 23.91
CA GLU A 122 9.43 2.05 25.01
C GLU A 122 10.88 1.57 24.98
N ASN A 123 11.51 1.41 26.15
CA ASN A 123 12.88 0.92 26.28
C ASN A 123 13.91 1.65 25.38
N LYS A 124 13.76 2.97 25.25
CA LYS A 124 14.58 3.84 24.38
C LYS A 124 14.47 3.54 22.88
N LYS A 125 13.40 2.87 22.45
CA LYS A 125 13.14 2.54 21.05
C LYS A 125 11.77 3.05 20.62
N TYR A 126 11.62 3.29 19.33
CA TYR A 126 10.40 3.71 18.67
C TYR A 126 9.82 2.58 17.85
N SER A 127 8.50 2.45 17.82
CA SER A 127 7.79 1.51 16.95
C SER A 127 6.49 2.15 16.45
N LEU A 128 5.95 1.60 15.36
CA LEU A 128 4.63 1.96 14.86
C LEU A 128 3.59 0.97 15.39
N ASN A 129 2.50 1.46 15.96
CA ASN A 129 1.41 0.60 16.40
C ASN A 129 0.59 0.12 15.19
N MET A 130 0.89 -1.10 14.72
CA MET A 130 0.26 -1.69 13.54
C MET A 130 -1.22 -2.02 13.74
N GLN A 131 -1.74 -2.07 14.97
CA GLN A 131 -3.17 -2.29 15.20
C GLN A 131 -4.02 -1.11 14.73
N LEU A 132 -3.43 0.08 14.74
CA LEU A 132 -4.03 1.33 14.26
C LEU A 132 -3.82 1.57 12.77
N VAL A 133 -3.19 0.62 12.06
CA VAL A 133 -2.80 0.76 10.64
C VAL A 133 -3.47 -0.31 9.79
N ALA A 134 -4.04 0.09 8.67
CA ALA A 134 -4.42 -0.77 7.56
C ALA A 134 -3.54 -0.44 6.36
N SER A 135 -3.05 -1.45 5.62
CA SER A 135 -2.21 -1.21 4.45
C SER A 135 -2.49 -2.14 3.28
N ASP A 136 -2.19 -1.69 2.07
CA ASP A 136 -2.17 -2.51 0.86
C ASP A 136 -1.14 -3.64 0.95
N LEU A 137 0.01 -3.42 1.58
CA LEU A 137 1.01 -4.46 1.87
C LEU A 137 0.45 -5.57 2.77
N THR A 138 -0.38 -5.25 3.75
CA THR A 138 -1.03 -6.27 4.59
C THR A 138 -1.91 -7.20 3.74
N GLN A 139 -2.65 -6.62 2.78
CA GLN A 139 -3.51 -7.38 1.87
C GLN A 139 -2.67 -8.23 0.90
N LEU A 140 -1.62 -7.65 0.33
CA LEU A 140 -0.68 -8.36 -0.54
C LEU A 140 -0.03 -9.55 0.18
N ASN A 141 0.51 -9.32 1.38
CA ASN A 141 1.17 -10.36 2.16
C ASN A 141 0.20 -11.47 2.59
N ALA A 142 -1.04 -11.13 2.93
CA ALA A 142 -2.06 -12.13 3.26
C ALA A 142 -2.36 -13.03 2.06
N TYR A 143 -2.48 -12.44 0.86
CA TYR A 143 -2.67 -13.19 -0.38
C TYR A 143 -1.47 -14.06 -0.73
N MET A 144 -0.25 -13.52 -0.70
CA MET A 144 0.98 -14.26 -1.03
C MET A 144 1.25 -15.43 -0.08
N LYS A 145 0.79 -15.36 1.18
CA LYS A 145 0.90 -16.45 2.16
C LYS A 145 -0.12 -17.56 1.95
N ASP A 146 -1.24 -17.28 1.30
CA ASP A 146 -2.27 -18.26 0.99
C ASP A 146 -1.98 -18.90 -0.38
N LEU A 147 -1.22 -20.00 -0.36
CA LEU A 147 -0.87 -20.75 -1.57
C LEU A 147 -2.11 -21.22 -2.33
N SER A 148 -3.18 -21.61 -1.61
CA SER A 148 -4.45 -22.03 -2.23
C SER A 148 -5.10 -20.85 -2.98
N ALA A 149 -5.11 -19.66 -2.37
CA ALA A 149 -5.64 -18.47 -3.04
C ALA A 149 -4.81 -18.11 -4.28
N CYS A 150 -3.48 -18.17 -4.17
CA CYS A 150 -2.56 -17.94 -5.29
C CYS A 150 -2.80 -18.92 -6.43
N GLU A 151 -3.02 -20.20 -6.13
CA GLU A 151 -3.29 -21.21 -7.14
C GLU A 151 -4.68 -21.04 -7.77
N ASN A 152 -5.71 -20.77 -6.98
CA ASN A 152 -7.09 -20.75 -7.46
C ASN A 152 -7.45 -19.45 -8.20
N ASN A 153 -6.85 -18.33 -7.80
CA ASN A 153 -7.14 -17.00 -8.35
C ASN A 153 -5.86 -16.17 -8.57
N PRO A 154 -4.91 -16.64 -9.40
CA PRO A 154 -3.63 -15.97 -9.62
C PRO A 154 -3.79 -14.54 -10.12
N GLU A 155 -4.86 -14.19 -10.83
CA GLU A 155 -5.13 -12.84 -11.36
C GLU A 155 -5.24 -11.78 -10.27
N GLN A 156 -5.59 -12.18 -9.04
CA GLN A 156 -5.69 -11.27 -7.91
C GLN A 156 -4.37 -10.57 -7.60
N ILE A 157 -3.23 -11.22 -7.89
CA ILE A 157 -1.91 -10.62 -7.67
C ILE A 157 -1.73 -9.32 -8.44
N ILE A 158 -2.28 -9.23 -9.65
CA ILE A 158 -2.16 -8.05 -10.54
C ILE A 158 -2.93 -6.85 -9.98
N LYS A 159 -4.00 -7.11 -9.22
CA LYS A 159 -4.78 -6.06 -8.56
C LYS A 159 -4.13 -5.58 -7.26
N LEU A 160 -3.47 -6.49 -6.54
CA LEU A 160 -2.86 -6.19 -5.25
C LEU A 160 -1.48 -5.54 -5.42
N TYR A 161 -0.67 -6.02 -6.36
CA TYR A 161 0.64 -5.45 -6.66
C TYR A 161 0.51 -4.37 -7.73
N THR A 162 0.28 -3.12 -7.30
CA THR A 162 0.09 -1.98 -8.20
C THR A 162 1.38 -1.33 -8.69
N GLY A 163 2.51 -1.64 -8.04
CA GLY A 163 3.83 -1.14 -8.39
C GLY A 163 4.85 -1.43 -7.28
N SER A 164 6.08 -0.98 -7.49
CA SER A 164 7.21 -1.25 -6.59
C SER A 164 6.96 -0.75 -5.17
N TYR A 165 7.42 -1.50 -4.17
CA TYR A 165 7.30 -1.12 -2.76
C TYR A 165 8.06 0.18 -2.48
N MET A 166 7.34 1.18 -1.93
CA MET A 166 7.84 2.55 -1.76
C MET A 166 8.32 3.16 -3.09
N GLY A 167 7.69 2.78 -4.20
CA GLY A 167 7.98 3.27 -5.54
C GLY A 167 8.06 4.80 -5.58
N ASN A 168 8.91 5.33 -6.45
CA ASN A 168 9.06 6.77 -6.70
C ASN A 168 9.42 7.62 -5.45
N SER A 169 9.79 6.98 -4.32
CA SER A 169 10.07 7.69 -3.07
C SER A 169 11.57 7.97 -2.85
N GLY A 170 12.45 7.22 -3.53
CA GLY A 170 13.91 7.38 -3.44
C GLY A 170 14.52 6.85 -2.13
N TYR A 171 13.80 6.00 -1.40
CA TYR A 171 14.25 5.45 -0.12
C TYR A 171 15.19 4.27 -0.33
N LEU A 172 16.49 4.45 -0.13
CA LEU A 172 17.49 3.40 -0.38
C LEU A 172 17.25 2.14 0.47
N TRP A 173 16.80 2.31 1.71
CA TRP A 173 16.50 1.20 2.63
C TRP A 173 15.32 0.34 2.18
N SER A 174 14.45 0.82 1.29
CA SER A 174 13.29 0.03 0.83
C SER A 174 13.65 -0.94 -0.30
N TYR A 175 14.82 -0.77 -0.94
CA TYR A 175 15.19 -1.52 -2.14
C TYR A 175 15.21 -3.04 -1.91
N GLY A 176 15.75 -3.50 -0.78
CA GLY A 176 15.80 -4.92 -0.46
C GLY A 176 14.40 -5.55 -0.39
N MET A 177 13.47 -4.89 0.30
CA MET A 177 12.08 -5.35 0.40
C MET A 177 11.32 -5.22 -0.92
N ALA A 178 11.58 -4.16 -1.69
CA ALA A 178 11.01 -4.00 -3.03
C ALA A 178 11.40 -5.15 -3.95
N LYS A 179 12.68 -5.54 -3.94
CA LYS A 179 13.16 -6.65 -4.77
C LYS A 179 12.59 -8.00 -4.33
N GLU A 180 12.48 -8.22 -3.03
CA GLU A 180 11.86 -9.43 -2.49
C GLU A 180 10.39 -9.56 -2.92
N LEU A 181 9.61 -8.49 -2.79
CA LEU A 181 8.20 -8.48 -3.21
C LEU A 181 8.05 -8.64 -4.73
N GLU A 182 8.94 -8.03 -5.52
CA GLU A 182 8.97 -8.21 -6.98
C GLU A 182 9.26 -9.67 -7.38
N ASN A 183 10.21 -10.33 -6.72
CA ASN A 183 10.52 -11.74 -6.99
C ASN A 183 9.32 -12.67 -6.68
N GLN A 184 8.63 -12.44 -5.56
CA GLN A 184 7.42 -13.18 -5.20
C GLN A 184 6.29 -12.91 -6.20
N TYR A 185 6.10 -11.64 -6.60
CA TYR A 185 5.15 -11.23 -7.62
C TYR A 185 5.39 -11.97 -8.94
N LEU A 186 6.62 -11.94 -9.47
CA LEU A 186 6.99 -12.61 -10.72
C LEU A 186 6.82 -14.12 -10.64
N THR A 187 7.07 -14.73 -9.47
CA THR A 187 6.85 -16.17 -9.25
C THR A 187 5.37 -16.54 -9.41
N ILE A 188 4.48 -15.76 -8.80
CA ILE A 188 3.03 -15.98 -8.90
C ILE A 188 2.56 -15.73 -10.35
N LEU A 189 3.07 -14.70 -11.02
CA LEU A 189 2.73 -14.44 -12.42
C LEU A 189 3.11 -15.60 -13.34
N ARG A 190 4.33 -16.15 -13.20
CA ARG A 190 4.81 -17.29 -13.99
C ARG A 190 3.94 -18.53 -13.77
N SER A 191 3.63 -18.83 -12.50
CA SER A 191 2.75 -19.95 -12.15
C SER A 191 1.33 -19.75 -12.72
N GLY A 192 0.78 -18.54 -12.60
CA GLY A 192 -0.52 -18.16 -13.17
C GLY A 192 -0.55 -18.32 -14.69
N ALA A 193 0.46 -17.82 -15.39
CA ALA A 193 0.59 -17.94 -16.83
C ALA A 193 0.63 -19.42 -17.25
N ALA A 194 1.50 -20.22 -16.64
CA ALA A 194 1.63 -21.65 -16.94
C ALA A 194 0.30 -22.40 -16.72
N LYS A 195 -0.39 -22.13 -15.60
CA LYS A 195 -1.68 -22.75 -15.29
C LYS A 195 -2.76 -22.39 -16.31
N ARG A 196 -2.86 -21.12 -16.72
CA ARG A 196 -3.84 -20.68 -17.73
C ARG A 196 -3.53 -21.25 -19.11
N THR A 197 -2.26 -21.31 -19.49
CA THR A 197 -1.83 -21.97 -20.73
C THR A 197 -2.18 -23.45 -20.73
N ALA A 198 -1.92 -24.18 -19.65
CA ALA A 198 -2.28 -25.60 -19.52
C ALA A 198 -3.79 -25.86 -19.58
N GLN A 199 -4.61 -24.86 -19.21
CA GLN A 199 -6.07 -24.90 -19.30
C GLN A 199 -6.61 -24.46 -20.68
N ASN A 200 -5.74 -24.24 -21.67
CA ASN A 200 -6.07 -23.63 -22.98
C ASN A 200 -6.74 -22.25 -22.88
N ARG A 201 -6.59 -21.55 -21.73
CA ARG A 201 -7.09 -20.19 -21.50
C ARG A 201 -6.04 -19.17 -21.91
N HIS A 202 -5.66 -19.19 -23.19
CA HIS A 202 -4.55 -18.39 -23.71
C HIS A 202 -4.75 -16.88 -23.54
N GLU A 203 -5.97 -16.38 -23.72
CA GLU A 203 -6.27 -14.95 -23.51
C GLU A 203 -6.03 -14.52 -22.05
N ALA A 204 -6.34 -15.38 -21.07
CA ALA A 204 -6.04 -15.08 -19.68
C ALA A 204 -4.52 -15.11 -19.40
N ALA A 205 -3.78 -16.02 -20.06
CA ALA A 205 -2.33 -16.12 -19.92
C ALA A 205 -1.58 -14.87 -20.44
N VAL A 206 -2.09 -14.23 -21.50
CA VAL A 206 -1.50 -13.01 -22.11
C VAL A 206 -1.24 -11.93 -21.07
N VAL A 207 -2.20 -11.68 -20.16
CA VAL A 207 -2.06 -10.61 -19.15
C VAL A 207 -0.88 -10.89 -18.22
N PHE A 208 -0.65 -12.15 -17.85
CA PHE A 208 0.50 -12.51 -17.01
C PHE A 208 1.83 -12.30 -17.74
N PHE A 209 1.94 -12.73 -19.00
CA PHE A 209 3.17 -12.54 -19.76
C PHE A 209 3.50 -11.07 -19.99
N GLN A 210 2.49 -10.24 -20.28
CA GLN A 210 2.67 -8.79 -20.41
C GLN A 210 3.24 -8.18 -19.11
N ARG A 211 2.69 -8.56 -17.95
CA ARG A 211 3.21 -8.11 -16.65
C ARG A 211 4.63 -8.59 -16.34
N ILE A 212 4.99 -9.80 -16.77
CA ILE A 212 6.37 -10.29 -16.61
C ILE A 212 7.34 -9.46 -17.47
N LEU A 213 6.95 -9.13 -18.71
CA LEU A 213 7.78 -8.32 -19.62
C LEU A 213 7.92 -6.85 -19.20
N GLU A 214 7.03 -6.33 -18.35
CA GLU A 214 7.24 -5.01 -17.73
C GLU A 214 8.49 -4.99 -16.84
N ALA A 215 8.84 -6.13 -16.21
CA ALA A 215 10.02 -6.26 -15.36
C ALA A 215 11.27 -6.72 -16.11
N ASP A 216 11.11 -7.58 -17.13
CA ASP A 216 12.20 -8.12 -17.95
C ASP A 216 11.79 -8.13 -19.44
N PRO A 217 11.93 -6.98 -20.14
CA PRO A 217 11.52 -6.86 -21.55
C PRO A 217 12.27 -7.79 -22.50
N TYR A 218 13.46 -8.26 -22.11
CA TYR A 218 14.38 -9.07 -22.92
C TYR A 218 14.23 -10.57 -22.66
N ASN A 219 13.20 -10.98 -21.93
CA ASN A 219 12.96 -12.39 -21.65
C ASN A 219 12.39 -13.11 -22.88
N GLU A 220 13.26 -13.65 -23.74
CA GLU A 220 12.87 -14.29 -25.00
C GLU A 220 11.82 -15.40 -24.83
N ASP A 221 11.92 -16.20 -23.78
CA ASP A 221 10.97 -17.28 -23.53
C ASP A 221 9.57 -16.71 -23.26
N ILE A 222 9.46 -15.70 -22.39
CA ILE A 222 8.19 -15.06 -22.07
C ILE A 222 7.63 -14.33 -23.30
N VAL A 223 8.47 -13.68 -24.10
CA VAL A 223 8.07 -13.07 -25.39
C VAL A 223 7.47 -14.13 -26.32
N ARG A 224 8.15 -15.27 -26.48
CA ARG A 224 7.67 -16.39 -27.29
C ARG A 224 6.30 -16.89 -26.79
N GLN A 225 6.17 -17.12 -25.49
CA GLN A 225 4.93 -17.59 -24.89
C GLN A 225 3.77 -16.58 -25.05
N LEU A 226 4.07 -15.28 -24.98
CA LEU A 226 3.10 -14.21 -25.25
C LEU A 226 2.61 -14.26 -26.70
N ILE A 227 3.52 -14.36 -27.67
CA ILE A 227 3.18 -14.43 -29.11
C ILE A 227 2.33 -15.69 -29.39
N ILE A 228 2.74 -16.85 -28.87
CA ILE A 228 1.98 -18.11 -28.99
C ILE A 228 0.58 -17.96 -28.39
N SER A 229 0.47 -17.36 -27.20
CA SER A 229 -0.82 -17.19 -26.52
C SER A 229 -1.75 -16.22 -27.26
N LEU A 230 -1.22 -15.12 -27.79
CA LEU A 230 -1.99 -14.21 -28.65
C LEU A 230 -2.48 -14.92 -29.91
N TYR A 231 -1.61 -15.68 -30.57
CA TYR A 231 -1.97 -16.43 -31.78
C TYR A 231 -3.05 -17.49 -31.51
N LYS A 232 -2.90 -18.29 -30.43
CA LYS A 232 -3.90 -19.29 -30.01
C LYS A 232 -5.23 -18.69 -29.56
N SER A 233 -5.23 -17.45 -29.09
CA SER A 233 -6.45 -16.71 -28.77
C SER A 233 -7.15 -16.08 -29.99
N GLY A 234 -6.66 -16.30 -31.20
CA GLY A 234 -7.20 -15.73 -32.44
C GLY A 234 -6.74 -14.30 -32.73
N LYS A 235 -5.90 -13.71 -31.87
CA LYS A 235 -5.37 -12.34 -32.00
C LYS A 235 -4.08 -12.31 -32.81
N GLN A 236 -4.12 -12.84 -34.03
CA GLN A 236 -2.93 -13.01 -34.88
C GLN A 236 -2.25 -11.67 -35.24
N ALA A 237 -3.05 -10.62 -35.50
CA ALA A 237 -2.52 -9.29 -35.77
C ALA A 237 -1.73 -8.73 -34.58
N GLU A 238 -2.27 -8.89 -33.35
CA GLU A 238 -1.56 -8.48 -32.12
C GLU A 238 -0.31 -9.33 -31.90
N ALA A 239 -0.35 -10.63 -32.17
CA ALA A 239 0.83 -11.51 -32.08
C ALA A 239 1.96 -11.03 -33.00
N LYS A 240 1.64 -10.68 -34.24
CA LYS A 240 2.61 -10.13 -35.21
C LYS A 240 3.11 -8.76 -34.77
N GLN A 241 2.24 -7.89 -34.27
CA GLN A 241 2.63 -6.58 -33.73
C GLN A 241 3.60 -6.72 -32.54
N GLN A 242 3.37 -7.66 -31.63
CA GLN A 242 4.31 -7.91 -30.51
C GLN A 242 5.66 -8.42 -31.01
N TYR A 243 5.68 -9.30 -32.02
CA TYR A 243 6.91 -9.75 -32.66
C TYR A 243 7.70 -8.59 -33.29
N ASP A 244 7.01 -7.73 -34.05
CA ASP A 244 7.68 -6.59 -34.70
C ASP A 244 8.21 -5.58 -33.67
N ARG A 245 7.49 -5.40 -32.55
CA ARG A 245 7.92 -4.56 -31.44
C ARG A 245 9.19 -5.09 -30.79
N ILE A 246 9.26 -6.38 -30.47
CA ILE A 246 10.45 -6.95 -29.81
C ILE A 246 11.65 -7.00 -30.75
N GLN A 247 11.44 -7.32 -32.04
CA GLN A 247 12.49 -7.28 -33.05
C GLN A 247 13.12 -5.89 -33.12
N LYS A 248 12.28 -4.86 -33.16
CA LYS A 248 12.73 -3.47 -33.17
C LYS A 248 13.51 -3.12 -31.89
N LEU A 249 13.01 -3.52 -30.72
CA LEU A 249 13.69 -3.28 -29.44
C LEU A 249 15.09 -3.93 -29.42
N TYR A 250 15.22 -5.17 -29.87
CA TYR A 250 16.51 -5.86 -29.94
C TYR A 250 17.50 -5.17 -30.88
N GLN A 251 17.01 -4.71 -32.04
CA GLN A 251 17.86 -4.01 -33.00
C GLN A 251 18.31 -2.64 -32.47
N GLU A 252 17.41 -1.89 -31.83
CA GLU A 252 17.71 -0.54 -31.33
C GLU A 252 18.60 -0.57 -30.08
N ASP A 253 18.35 -1.48 -29.14
CA ASP A 253 19.02 -1.46 -27.83
C ASP A 253 20.24 -2.39 -27.76
N LEU A 254 20.27 -3.48 -28.56
CA LEU A 254 21.31 -4.51 -28.49
C LEU A 254 22.09 -4.70 -29.80
N GLU A 255 21.68 -4.08 -30.91
CA GLU A 255 22.23 -4.33 -32.26
C GLU A 255 22.18 -5.82 -32.66
N LEU A 256 21.19 -6.54 -32.13
CA LEU A 256 20.96 -7.97 -32.40
C LEU A 256 19.57 -8.17 -33.01
N ASP A 257 19.38 -9.31 -33.66
CA ASP A 257 18.05 -9.78 -34.08
C ASP A 257 17.44 -10.67 -33.00
N PHE A 258 16.10 -10.69 -32.91
CA PHE A 258 15.42 -11.65 -32.03
C PHE A 258 15.65 -13.06 -32.55
N THR A 259 16.03 -13.97 -31.64
CA THR A 259 16.57 -15.30 -31.99
C THR A 259 15.63 -16.17 -32.84
N SER A 260 14.31 -16.07 -32.64
CA SER A 260 13.33 -16.90 -33.37
C SER A 260 12.55 -16.09 -34.41
N SER A 261 12.31 -16.64 -35.59
CA SER A 261 11.43 -15.99 -36.57
C SER A 261 9.95 -16.09 -36.14
N PHE A 262 9.10 -15.17 -36.61
CA PHE A 262 7.65 -15.26 -36.32
C PHE A 262 7.06 -16.61 -36.76
N GLN A 263 7.50 -17.12 -37.91
CA GLN A 263 7.05 -18.40 -38.45
C GLN A 263 7.47 -19.58 -37.56
N GLU A 264 8.70 -19.60 -37.06
CA GLU A 264 9.17 -20.62 -36.11
C GLU A 264 8.34 -20.63 -34.82
N ILE A 265 8.02 -19.44 -34.29
CA ILE A 265 7.24 -19.32 -33.06
C ILE A 265 5.83 -19.89 -33.22
N VAL A 266 5.16 -19.54 -34.33
CA VAL A 266 3.77 -19.98 -34.57
C VAL A 266 3.68 -21.38 -35.17
N ALA A 267 4.76 -21.96 -35.68
CA ALA A 267 4.79 -23.34 -36.18
C ALA A 267 4.61 -24.39 -35.06
N HIS A 268 4.88 -24.01 -33.80
CA HIS A 268 4.73 -24.86 -32.62
C HIS A 268 3.37 -24.69 -31.91
N VAL A 269 2.41 -24.02 -32.56
CA VAL A 269 1.03 -23.80 -32.08
C VAL A 269 0.17 -25.02 -32.36
#